data_AF-A0A8J4YRU7-F1
#
_entry.id   AF-A0A8J4YRU7-F1
#
_cell.length_a   1.000
_cell.length_b   1.000
_cell.length_c   1.000
_cell.angle_alpha   90.00
_cell.angle_beta   90.00
_cell.angle_gamma   90.00
#
_symmetry.space_group_name_H-M   'P 1'
#
loop_
_entity.id
_entity.type
_entity.pdbx_description
1 polymer ?
#
loop_
_entity_poly.entity_id
_entity_poly.type
_entity_poly.pdbx_seq_one_letter_code
_entity_poly.pdbx_strand_id
1 'polypeptide(L)'
;MYPEAIYNRVIGLLVSQRDLDLQGVFATELTAYPPSMFAPDGTMRIATGKATLKKNLQVEISQRNALTPTAIVVDVSALLWTVEWPVQGTVETFITTFKLWLSERLTESDVYLCFDRYHDYSIKSSTRNSRSMTARVYNLTLQTRLPSRDAILKNYKNKVQLNKLLCQHILTDDTFLEAVTDSHVLIVTGE
;
A
#
# COMPACT_ATOMS: atom_id res chain seq x y z
N MET A 1 25.49 -16.10 -5.98
CA MET A 1 26.51 -16.91 -5.28
C MET A 1 25.95 -18.31 -5.12
N TYR A 2 26.60 -19.34 -5.66
CA TYR A 2 26.09 -20.72 -5.61
C TYR A 2 26.14 -21.25 -4.16
N PRO A 3 25.05 -21.79 -3.60
CA PRO A 3 25.02 -22.31 -2.22
C PRO A 3 26.15 -23.31 -1.95
N GLU A 4 26.49 -24.10 -2.97
CA GLU A 4 27.57 -25.07 -2.97
C GLU A 4 28.93 -24.47 -2.59
N ALA A 5 29.22 -23.22 -2.99
CA ALA A 5 30.48 -22.56 -2.65
C ALA A 5 30.58 -22.22 -1.15
N ILE A 6 29.45 -21.97 -0.48
CA ILE A 6 29.40 -21.70 0.97
C ILE A 6 29.55 -23.01 1.74
N TYR A 7 28.84 -24.06 1.33
CA TYR A 7 28.98 -25.40 1.93
C TYR A 7 30.40 -25.96 1.76
N ASN A 8 31.01 -25.82 0.58
CA ASN A 8 32.39 -26.23 0.33
C ASN A 8 33.38 -25.48 1.23
N ARG A 9 33.12 -24.20 1.54
CA ARG A 9 33.98 -23.40 2.41
C ARG A 9 33.83 -23.82 3.88
N VAL A 10 32.62 -24.12 4.33
CA VAL A 10 32.36 -24.67 5.69
C VAL A 10 33.01 -26.04 5.85
N ILE A 11 32.88 -26.92 4.85
CA ILE A 11 33.55 -28.23 4.84
C ILE A 11 35.08 -28.06 4.84
N GLY A 12 35.62 -27.15 4.03
CA GLY A 12 37.06 -26.86 4.03
C GLY A 12 37.58 -26.37 5.39
N LEU A 13 36.79 -25.58 6.12
CA LEU A 13 37.15 -25.10 7.46
C LEU A 13 37.08 -26.22 8.51
N LEU A 14 36.13 -27.16 8.41
CA LEU A 14 36.05 -28.34 9.28
C LEU A 14 37.22 -29.31 9.08
N VAL A 15 37.61 -29.53 7.82
CA VAL A 15 38.75 -30.40 7.47
C VAL A 15 40.08 -29.81 7.97
N SER A 16 40.15 -28.49 8.17
CA SER A 16 41.34 -27.79 8.68
C SER A 16 41.58 -27.90 10.20
N GLN A 17 40.89 -28.81 10.91
CA GLN A 17 41.02 -29.07 12.35
C GLN A 17 40.79 -27.84 13.25
N ARG A 18 40.04 -26.85 12.77
CA ARG A 18 39.55 -25.78 13.64
C ARG A 18 38.34 -26.31 14.40
N ASP A 19 38.36 -26.15 15.71
CA ASP A 19 37.23 -26.48 16.59
C ASP A 19 36.08 -25.52 16.26
N LEU A 20 35.30 -25.89 15.24
CA LEU A 20 34.25 -25.07 14.65
C LEU A 20 32.92 -25.50 15.28
N ASP A 21 32.32 -24.62 16.07
CA ASP A 21 30.98 -24.83 16.61
C ASP A 21 29.94 -24.83 15.49
N LEU A 22 29.63 -26.02 14.99
CA LEU A 22 28.62 -26.23 13.95
C LEU A 22 27.23 -25.73 14.37
N GLN A 23 26.92 -25.77 15.67
CA GLN A 23 25.64 -25.29 16.16
C GLN A 23 25.54 -23.78 15.98
N GLY A 24 26.59 -23.02 16.32
CA GLY A 24 26.70 -21.59 16.03
C GLY A 24 26.71 -21.26 14.54
N VAL A 25 27.38 -22.07 13.71
CA VAL A 25 27.39 -21.87 12.24
C VAL A 25 26.00 -22.06 11.63
N PHE A 26 25.28 -23.12 12.01
CA PHE A 26 23.91 -23.36 11.53
C PHE A 26 22.86 -22.46 12.17
N ALA A 27 23.14 -21.89 13.35
CA ALA A 27 22.33 -20.85 13.95
C ALA A 27 22.45 -19.50 13.21
N THR A 28 23.50 -19.33 12.40
CA THR A 28 23.71 -18.12 11.59
C THR A 28 23.14 -18.33 10.18
N GLU A 29 22.40 -17.36 9.66
CA GLU A 29 21.77 -17.46 8.34
C GLU A 29 22.83 -17.57 7.23
N LEU A 30 22.99 -18.77 6.65
CA LEU A 30 24.01 -19.08 5.63
C LEU A 30 23.61 -18.64 4.21
N THR A 31 22.44 -18.01 4.05
CA THR A 31 21.91 -17.55 2.78
C THR A 31 21.93 -16.02 2.73
N ALA A 32 22.23 -15.45 1.57
CA ALA A 32 22.24 -13.99 1.37
C ALA A 32 20.85 -13.33 1.54
N TYR A 33 19.80 -14.13 1.72
CA TYR A 33 18.42 -13.70 1.93
C TYR A 33 17.76 -14.63 2.95
N PRO A 34 16.83 -14.12 3.79
CA PRO A 34 16.15 -14.98 4.74
C PRO A 34 15.20 -15.97 4.06
N PRO A 35 15.35 -17.30 4.23
CA PRO A 35 14.48 -18.29 3.59
C PRO A 35 13.00 -18.16 4.03
N SER A 36 12.79 -17.56 5.20
CA SER A 36 11.47 -17.20 5.72
C SER A 36 10.80 -16.06 4.95
N MET A 37 11.58 -15.20 4.30
CA MET A 37 11.11 -14.01 3.59
C MET A 37 11.08 -14.17 2.07
N PHE A 38 11.87 -15.10 1.51
CA PHE A 38 11.98 -15.29 0.06
C PHE A 38 11.80 -16.76 -0.34
N ALA A 39 11.19 -16.99 -1.51
CA ALA A 39 11.13 -18.29 -2.15
C ALA A 39 12.49 -18.61 -2.81
N PRO A 40 12.77 -19.90 -3.13
CA PRO A 40 14.05 -20.31 -3.72
C PRO A 40 14.40 -19.64 -5.05
N ASP A 41 13.40 -19.11 -5.76
CA ASP A 41 13.54 -18.34 -7.00
C ASP A 41 13.93 -16.86 -6.77
N GLY A 42 14.14 -16.47 -5.50
CA GLY A 42 14.48 -15.10 -5.10
C GLY A 42 13.27 -14.15 -5.00
N THR A 43 12.05 -14.64 -5.24
CA THR A 43 10.83 -13.82 -5.07
C THR A 43 10.46 -13.68 -3.60
N MET A 44 9.90 -12.54 -3.20
CA MET A 44 9.48 -12.33 -1.81
C MET A 44 8.22 -13.15 -1.51
N ARG A 45 8.23 -13.91 -0.41
CA ARG A 45 7.05 -14.64 0.07
C ARG A 45 5.96 -13.64 0.48
N ILE A 46 4.71 -13.91 0.08
CA ILE A 46 3.58 -13.07 0.48
C ILE A 46 3.33 -13.24 1.98
N ALA A 47 3.39 -12.14 2.72
CA ALA A 47 3.02 -12.13 4.13
C ALA A 47 1.50 -12.33 4.30
N THR A 48 1.09 -13.55 4.68
CA THR A 48 -0.33 -13.95 4.83
C THR A 48 -0.91 -13.61 6.21
N GLY A 49 -0.08 -13.48 7.25
CA GLY A 49 -0.52 -13.25 8.64
C GLY A 49 -0.75 -11.79 9.06
N LYS A 50 -0.54 -10.81 8.16
CA LYS A 50 -0.60 -9.38 8.52
C LYS A 50 -1.96 -8.94 9.06
N ALA A 51 -3.05 -9.46 8.50
CA ALA A 51 -4.41 -9.15 8.95
C ALA A 51 -4.65 -9.66 10.38
N THR A 52 -4.23 -10.89 10.66
CA THR A 52 -4.31 -11.50 12.00
C THR A 52 -3.49 -10.71 13.01
N LEU A 53 -2.24 -10.35 12.67
CA LEU A 53 -1.40 -9.54 13.54
C LEU A 53 -2.01 -8.16 13.82
N LYS A 54 -2.52 -7.47 12.78
CA LYS A 54 -3.22 -6.19 12.94
C LYS A 54 -4.39 -6.31 13.92
N LYS A 55 -5.21 -7.35 13.78
CA LYS A 55 -6.34 -7.61 14.69
C LYS A 55 -5.87 -7.86 16.12
N ASN A 56 -4.80 -8.63 16.31
CA ASN A 56 -4.25 -8.92 17.64
C ASN A 56 -3.66 -7.68 18.32
N LEU A 57 -3.14 -6.73 17.54
CA LEU A 57 -2.57 -5.47 18.03
C LEU A 57 -3.60 -4.34 18.08
N GLN A 58 -4.85 -4.57 17.64
CA GLN A 58 -5.88 -3.54 17.61
C GLN A 58 -6.29 -3.21 19.05
N VAL A 59 -6.05 -1.96 19.45
CA VAL A 59 -6.58 -1.40 20.71
C VAL A 59 -7.78 -0.54 20.35
N GLU A 60 -8.95 -0.88 20.91
CA GLU A 60 -10.14 -0.05 20.78
C GLU A 60 -10.12 1.04 21.85
N ILE A 61 -10.05 2.28 21.41
CA ILE A 61 -10.12 3.46 22.29
C ILE A 61 -11.54 4.01 22.19
N SER A 62 -12.16 4.33 23.32
CA SER A 62 -13.48 4.98 23.30
C SER A 62 -13.37 6.37 22.66
N GLN A 63 -14.12 6.60 21.58
CA GLN A 63 -14.21 7.92 20.92
C GLN A 63 -14.65 9.03 21.87
N ARG A 64 -15.35 8.71 22.97
CA ARG A 64 -15.84 9.69 23.95
C ARG A 64 -14.73 10.51 24.64
N ASN A 65 -13.50 10.03 24.63
CA ASN A 65 -12.34 10.71 25.23
C ASN A 65 -11.29 11.13 24.19
N ALA A 66 -11.55 10.92 22.90
CA ALA A 66 -10.63 11.33 21.85
C ALA A 66 -10.87 12.80 21.54
N LEU A 67 -9.85 13.63 21.72
CA LEU A 67 -9.86 15.00 21.20
C LEU A 67 -10.00 14.95 19.68
N THR A 68 -10.71 15.94 19.12
CA THR A 68 -10.71 16.14 17.67
C THR A 68 -9.27 16.32 17.21
N PRO A 69 -8.77 15.47 16.30
CA PRO A 69 -7.39 15.59 15.83
C PRO A 69 -7.20 16.94 15.12
N THR A 70 -6.05 17.56 15.31
CA THR A 70 -5.69 18.77 14.53
C THR A 70 -5.28 18.42 13.11
N ALA A 71 -4.82 17.18 12.89
CA ALA A 71 -4.42 16.67 11.59
C ALA A 71 -4.81 15.21 11.40
N ILE A 72 -5.27 14.86 10.20
CA ILE A 72 -5.66 13.52 9.77
C ILE A 72 -4.76 13.09 8.61
N VAL A 73 -4.07 11.96 8.77
CA VAL A 73 -3.27 11.35 7.71
C VAL A 73 -4.03 10.17 7.12
N VAL A 74 -4.26 10.21 5.81
CA VAL A 74 -5.11 9.27 5.08
C VAL A 74 -4.27 8.47 4.09
N ASP A 75 -4.10 7.17 4.34
CA ASP A 75 -3.69 6.25 3.29
C ASP A 75 -4.85 6.06 2.32
N VAL A 76 -4.78 6.73 1.16
CA VAL A 76 -5.87 6.71 0.17
C VAL A 76 -6.09 5.28 -0.35
N SER A 77 -5.03 4.49 -0.47
CA SER A 77 -5.15 3.11 -0.93
C SER A 77 -5.94 2.25 0.03
N ALA A 78 -5.82 2.50 1.33
CA ALA A 78 -6.64 1.84 2.34
C ALA A 78 -8.07 2.41 2.36
N LEU A 79 -8.22 3.73 2.27
CA LEU A 79 -9.52 4.40 2.25
C LEU A 79 -10.42 3.93 1.11
N LEU A 80 -9.86 3.71 -0.09
CA LEU A 80 -10.63 3.25 -1.26
C LEU A 80 -11.32 1.88 -1.02
N TRP A 81 -10.85 1.09 -0.04
CA TRP A 81 -11.52 -0.15 0.35
C TRP A 81 -12.72 0.06 1.26
N THR A 82 -12.77 1.17 2.00
CA THR A 82 -13.77 1.45 3.03
C THR A 82 -14.77 2.52 2.65
N VAL A 83 -14.39 3.44 1.76
CA VAL A 83 -15.30 4.47 1.23
C VAL A 83 -16.43 3.82 0.44
N GLU A 84 -17.60 4.46 0.45
CA GLU A 84 -18.75 4.01 -0.33
C GLU A 84 -18.38 3.92 -1.81
N TRP A 85 -18.68 2.77 -2.41
CA TRP A 85 -18.45 2.53 -3.83
C TRP A 85 -19.79 2.57 -4.56
N PRO A 86 -20.06 3.58 -5.40
CA PRO A 86 -21.33 3.71 -6.10
C PRO A 86 -21.69 2.44 -6.87
N VAL A 87 -22.86 1.87 -6.57
CA VAL A 87 -23.39 0.69 -7.29
C VAL A 87 -23.78 1.07 -8.72
N GLN A 88 -24.28 2.30 -8.88
CA GLN A 88 -24.59 2.93 -10.15
C GLN A 88 -23.97 4.32 -10.13
N GLY A 89 -23.19 4.64 -11.15
CA GLY A 89 -22.48 5.92 -11.22
C GLY A 89 -21.30 5.86 -12.18
N THR A 90 -20.77 7.04 -12.47
CA THR A 90 -19.54 7.20 -13.25
C THR A 90 -18.35 7.43 -12.33
N VAL A 91 -17.14 7.46 -12.90
CA VAL A 91 -15.95 7.86 -12.15
C VAL A 91 -16.10 9.29 -11.61
N GLU A 92 -16.75 10.18 -12.35
CA GLU A 92 -17.08 11.54 -11.89
C GLU A 92 -17.96 11.53 -10.63
N THR A 93 -19.04 10.74 -10.62
CA THR A 93 -19.90 10.61 -9.42
C THR A 93 -19.08 10.21 -8.20
N PHE A 94 -18.18 9.23 -8.37
CA PHE A 94 -17.31 8.78 -7.29
C PHE A 94 -16.36 9.87 -6.80
N ILE A 95 -15.75 10.63 -7.71
CA ILE A 95 -14.87 11.76 -7.36
C ILE A 95 -15.65 12.83 -6.60
N THR A 96 -16.88 13.15 -7.01
CA THR A 96 -17.74 14.09 -6.28
C THR A 96 -18.05 13.59 -4.87
N THR A 97 -18.41 12.32 -4.71
CA THR A 97 -18.63 11.73 -3.37
C THR A 97 -17.35 11.76 -2.53
N PHE A 98 -16.19 11.51 -3.14
CA PHE A 98 -14.90 11.61 -2.45
C PHE A 98 -14.59 13.04 -2.00
N LYS A 99 -14.90 14.05 -2.82
CA LYS A 99 -14.78 15.47 -2.45
C LYS A 99 -15.68 15.85 -1.29
N LEU A 100 -16.92 15.36 -1.26
CA LEU A 100 -17.83 15.57 -0.13
C LEU A 100 -17.26 14.98 1.16
N TRP A 101 -16.80 13.73 1.10
CA TRP A 101 -16.13 13.08 2.23
C TRP A 101 -14.89 13.84 2.72
N LEU A 102 -14.16 14.47 1.80
CA LEU A 102 -12.98 15.28 2.09
C LEU A 102 -13.35 16.62 2.72
N SER A 103 -14.38 17.30 2.21
CA SER A 103 -14.87 18.56 2.77
C SER A 103 -15.33 18.41 4.22
N GLU A 104 -16.01 17.32 4.56
CA GLU A 104 -16.43 17.04 5.94
C GLU A 104 -15.26 16.87 6.92
N ARG A 105 -14.08 16.50 6.43
CA ARG A 105 -12.88 16.37 7.28
C ARG A 105 -12.12 17.67 7.40
N LEU A 106 -12.07 18.43 6.32
CA LEU A 106 -11.44 19.75 6.28
C LEU A 106 -12.22 20.81 7.06
N THR A 107 -13.44 20.52 7.52
CA THR A 107 -14.12 21.37 8.53
C THR A 107 -13.54 21.20 9.94
N GLU A 108 -12.88 20.08 10.23
CA GLU A 108 -12.47 19.70 11.59
C GLU A 108 -10.95 19.59 11.78
N SER A 109 -10.19 19.34 10.71
CA SER A 109 -8.75 19.04 10.79
C SER A 109 -8.02 19.36 9.49
N ASP A 110 -6.71 19.58 9.59
CA ASP A 110 -5.83 19.48 8.43
C ASP A 110 -5.85 18.05 7.86
N VAL A 111 -5.89 17.89 6.54
CA VAL A 111 -5.97 16.57 5.89
C VAL A 111 -4.76 16.32 5.00
N TYR A 112 -4.06 15.23 5.26
CA TYR A 112 -2.94 14.74 4.48
C TYR A 112 -3.35 13.50 3.69
N LEU A 113 -3.57 13.65 2.39
CA LEU A 113 -3.84 12.53 1.48
C LEU A 113 -2.53 11.91 1.01
N CYS A 114 -2.29 10.65 1.37
CA CYS A 114 -1.12 9.88 0.97
C CYS A 114 -1.49 8.86 -0.09
N PHE A 115 -1.06 9.10 -1.32
CA PHE A 115 -1.17 8.16 -2.42
C PHE A 115 0.06 7.23 -2.46
N ASP A 116 -0.17 6.01 -2.95
CA ASP A 116 0.91 5.03 -3.15
C ASP A 116 1.85 5.55 -4.26
N ARG A 117 3.15 5.69 -3.95
CA ARG A 117 4.17 5.91 -4.98
C ARG A 117 4.48 4.61 -5.72
N TYR A 118 4.22 4.60 -7.02
CA TYR A 118 4.42 3.40 -7.82
C TYR A 118 5.69 3.46 -8.66
N HIS A 119 6.84 3.30 -8.01
CA HIS A 119 8.13 3.15 -8.71
C HIS A 119 8.34 1.71 -9.19
N ASP A 120 8.94 1.56 -10.37
CA ASP A 120 9.17 0.27 -11.05
C ASP A 120 10.16 -0.66 -10.29
N TYR A 121 11.00 -0.10 -9.43
CA TYR A 121 12.05 -0.84 -8.69
C TYR A 121 11.93 -0.76 -7.17
N SER A 122 10.72 -0.55 -6.64
CA SER A 122 10.50 -0.57 -5.18
C SER A 122 10.38 -2.00 -4.65
N ILE A 123 10.64 -2.22 -3.35
CA ILE A 123 10.36 -3.51 -2.67
C ILE A 123 8.89 -3.94 -2.87
N LYS A 124 7.98 -2.99 -3.13
CA LYS A 124 6.59 -3.31 -3.47
C LYS A 124 6.45 -3.97 -4.85
N SER A 125 7.32 -3.71 -5.84
CA SER A 125 7.18 -4.25 -7.20
C SER A 125 7.29 -5.79 -7.25
N SER A 126 8.14 -6.39 -6.42
CA SER A 126 8.24 -7.85 -6.26
C SER A 126 6.93 -8.48 -5.77
N THR A 127 6.18 -7.79 -4.91
CA THR A 127 4.84 -8.23 -4.45
C THR A 127 3.68 -7.87 -5.40
N ARG A 128 3.90 -6.98 -6.38
CA ARG A 128 2.88 -6.62 -7.39
C ARG A 128 2.72 -7.73 -8.42
N ASN A 129 3.83 -8.30 -8.91
CA ASN A 129 3.78 -9.41 -9.86
C ASN A 129 3.05 -10.63 -9.29
N SER A 130 3.25 -10.94 -8.01
CA SER A 130 2.55 -12.05 -7.34
C SER A 130 1.05 -11.79 -7.09
N ARG A 131 0.59 -10.54 -7.20
CA ARG A 131 -0.83 -10.12 -7.05
C ARG A 131 -1.49 -9.77 -8.38
N SER A 132 -0.75 -9.80 -9.48
CA SER A 132 -1.24 -9.50 -10.82
C SER A 132 -2.26 -10.54 -11.26
N MET A 133 -3.53 -10.31 -10.96
CA MET A 133 -4.62 -11.02 -11.64
C MET A 133 -4.71 -10.48 -13.08
N THR A 134 -4.93 -11.38 -14.05
CA THR A 134 -5.25 -11.10 -15.47
C THR A 134 -6.61 -10.41 -15.64
N ALA A 135 -6.87 -9.38 -14.84
CA ALA A 135 -8.08 -8.59 -14.91
C ALA A 135 -7.99 -7.57 -16.05
N ARG A 136 -9.14 -7.30 -16.69
CA ARG A 136 -9.28 -6.29 -17.75
C ARG A 136 -8.73 -4.94 -17.27
N VAL A 137 -7.86 -4.35 -18.07
CA VAL A 137 -7.44 -2.95 -17.89
C VAL A 137 -8.53 -2.08 -18.54
N TYR A 138 -9.08 -1.15 -17.76
CA TYR A 138 -10.06 -0.18 -18.24
C TYR A 138 -9.33 1.07 -18.75
N ASN A 139 -9.99 1.83 -19.62
CA ASN A 139 -9.58 3.19 -19.97
C ASN A 139 -10.51 4.13 -19.18
N LEU A 140 -10.09 4.51 -17.96
CA LEU A 140 -10.96 5.29 -17.08
C LEU A 140 -11.00 6.75 -17.55
N THR A 141 -12.22 7.24 -17.78
CA THR A 141 -12.55 8.65 -17.94
C THR A 141 -13.63 9.04 -16.94
N LEU A 142 -13.85 10.34 -16.73
CA LEU A 142 -14.92 10.84 -15.87
C LEU A 142 -16.29 10.22 -16.18
N GLN A 143 -16.62 10.04 -17.47
CA GLN A 143 -17.91 9.53 -17.94
C GLN A 143 -17.97 8.00 -17.96
N THR A 144 -16.84 7.31 -17.73
CA THR A 144 -16.81 5.86 -17.68
C THR A 144 -17.66 5.37 -16.51
N ARG A 145 -18.55 4.40 -16.76
CA ARG A 145 -19.28 3.71 -15.68
C ARG A 145 -18.26 3.11 -14.72
N LEU A 146 -18.37 3.44 -13.43
CA LEU A 146 -17.41 3.00 -12.43
C LEU A 146 -17.38 1.47 -12.37
N PRO A 147 -16.25 0.81 -12.70
CA PRO A 147 -16.15 -0.64 -12.56
C PRO A 147 -16.25 -1.06 -11.09
N SER A 148 -16.42 -2.35 -10.82
CA SER A 148 -16.48 -2.82 -9.44
C SER A 148 -15.18 -2.49 -8.69
N ARG A 149 -15.29 -2.23 -7.39
CA ARG A 149 -14.16 -1.96 -6.49
C ARG A 149 -13.02 -2.96 -6.68
N ASP A 150 -13.35 -4.25 -6.75
CA ASP A 150 -12.37 -5.30 -6.97
C ASP A 150 -11.68 -5.21 -8.33
N ALA A 151 -12.41 -4.90 -9.40
CA ALA A 151 -11.85 -4.76 -10.75
C ALA A 151 -10.86 -3.59 -10.85
N ILE A 152 -11.07 -2.52 -10.06
CA ILE A 152 -10.15 -1.39 -9.98
C ILE A 152 -9.00 -1.66 -9.01
N LEU A 153 -9.30 -1.94 -7.74
CA LEU A 153 -8.29 -1.93 -6.67
C LEU A 153 -7.36 -3.14 -6.68
N LYS A 154 -7.78 -4.28 -7.24
CA LYS A 154 -6.90 -5.47 -7.41
C LYS A 154 -6.03 -5.39 -8.65
N ASN A 155 -6.37 -4.56 -9.64
CA ASN A 155 -5.56 -4.34 -10.83
C ASN A 155 -4.73 -3.05 -10.66
N TYR A 156 -3.42 -3.20 -10.55
CA TYR A 156 -2.50 -2.09 -10.36
C TYR A 156 -2.66 -0.97 -11.41
N LYS A 157 -2.83 -1.30 -12.69
CA LYS A 157 -2.98 -0.29 -13.76
C LYS A 157 -4.29 0.49 -13.62
N ASN A 158 -5.37 -0.18 -13.23
CA ASN A 158 -6.66 0.48 -13.01
C ASN A 158 -6.62 1.38 -11.77
N LYS A 159 -6.01 0.90 -10.68
CA LYS A 159 -5.82 1.66 -9.44
C LYS A 159 -4.99 2.93 -9.68
N VAL A 160 -3.91 2.86 -10.46
CA VAL A 160 -3.12 4.04 -10.85
C VAL A 160 -3.95 5.04 -11.63
N GLN A 161 -4.72 4.60 -12.63
CA GLN A 161 -5.59 5.49 -13.40
C GLN A 161 -6.61 6.21 -12.50
N LEU A 162 -7.26 5.48 -11.58
CA LEU A 162 -8.22 6.09 -10.66
C LEU A 162 -7.55 7.08 -9.71
N ASN A 163 -6.40 6.72 -9.12
CA ASN A 163 -5.64 7.63 -8.26
C ASN A 163 -5.26 8.92 -8.98
N LYS A 164 -4.81 8.82 -10.24
CA LYS A 164 -4.48 9.98 -11.07
C LYS A 164 -5.69 10.88 -11.29
N LEU A 165 -6.86 10.31 -11.62
CA LEU A 165 -8.09 11.08 -11.79
C LEU A 165 -8.52 11.76 -10.48
N LEU A 166 -8.44 11.06 -9.33
CA LEU A 166 -8.71 11.64 -8.02
C LEU A 166 -7.80 12.83 -7.73
N CYS A 167 -6.48 12.65 -7.83
CA CYS A 167 -5.51 13.73 -7.59
C CYS A 167 -5.77 14.92 -8.51
N GLN A 168 -5.88 14.67 -9.81
CA GLN A 168 -6.09 15.72 -10.80
C GLN A 168 -7.36 16.52 -10.50
N HIS A 169 -8.50 15.85 -10.30
CA HIS A 169 -9.76 16.55 -10.09
C HIS A 169 -9.89 17.22 -8.73
N ILE A 170 -9.12 16.80 -7.71
CA ILE A 170 -9.05 17.50 -6.44
C ILE A 170 -8.18 18.75 -6.57
N LEU A 171 -7.00 18.62 -7.18
CA LEU A 171 -5.98 19.67 -7.22
C LEU A 171 -6.24 20.76 -8.28
N THR A 172 -7.08 20.49 -9.29
CA THR A 172 -7.42 21.47 -10.34
C THR A 172 -8.83 22.05 -10.20
N ASP A 173 -9.51 21.80 -9.09
CA ASP A 173 -10.84 22.38 -8.82
C ASP A 173 -10.70 23.54 -7.83
N ASP A 174 -10.38 24.71 -8.37
CA ASP A 174 -10.16 25.93 -7.58
C ASP A 174 -11.38 26.28 -6.72
N THR A 175 -12.60 26.06 -7.24
CA THR A 175 -13.84 26.33 -6.50
C THR A 175 -13.96 25.43 -5.27
N PHE A 176 -13.65 24.14 -5.44
CA PHE A 176 -13.61 23.20 -4.32
C PHE A 176 -12.52 23.59 -3.31
N LEU A 177 -11.30 23.86 -3.78
CA LEU A 177 -10.16 24.17 -2.91
C LEU A 177 -10.41 25.44 -2.09
N GLU A 178 -10.86 26.53 -2.74
CA GLU A 178 -11.23 27.77 -2.05
C GLU A 178 -12.31 27.53 -0.99
N ALA A 179 -13.30 26.67 -1.27
CA ALA A 179 -14.38 26.39 -0.34
C ALA A 179 -13.94 25.56 0.88
N VAL A 180 -12.92 24.70 0.74
CA VAL A 180 -12.52 23.74 1.78
C VAL A 180 -11.23 24.09 2.52
N THR A 181 -10.42 25.02 2.01
CA THR A 181 -9.13 25.37 2.62
C THR A 181 -9.08 26.74 3.30
N ASP A 182 -10.25 27.29 3.68
CA ASP A 182 -10.32 28.58 4.38
C ASP A 182 -9.79 28.48 5.83
N SER A 183 -10.08 27.36 6.51
CA SER A 183 -9.69 27.14 7.92
C SER A 183 -8.62 26.07 8.14
N HIS A 184 -8.55 25.06 7.26
CA HIS A 184 -7.63 23.93 7.38
C HIS A 184 -6.92 23.65 6.06
N VAL A 185 -5.77 23.00 6.13
CA VAL A 185 -4.93 22.75 4.95
C VAL A 185 -5.17 21.34 4.40
N LEU A 186 -5.31 21.27 3.08
CA LEU A 186 -5.26 20.01 2.33
C LEU A 186 -3.85 19.81 1.74
N ILE A 187 -3.19 18.72 2.13
CA ILE A 187 -1.88 18.34 1.59
C ILE A 187 -2.00 17.01 0.86
N VAL A 188 -1.62 16.99 -0.41
CA VAL A 188 -1.59 15.76 -1.23
C VAL A 188 -0.14 15.33 -1.43
N THR A 189 0.15 14.06 -1.16
CA THR A 189 1.50 13.48 -1.25
C THR A 189 1.49 12.15 -2.00
N GLY A 190 2.61 11.82 -2.65
CA GLY A 190 2.79 10.52 -3.27
C GLY A 190 2.21 10.39 -4.67
N GLU A 191 2.10 11.51 -5.39
CA GLU A 191 1.88 11.54 -6.84
C GLU A 191 3.00 10.84 -7.62
#